data_AF-A0A0F9PDY9-F1
#
_entry.id   AF-A0A0F9PDY9-F1
#
_cell.length_a   1.000
_cell.length_b   1.000
_cell.length_c   1.000
_cell.angle_alpha   90.00
_cell.angle_beta   90.00
_cell.angle_gamma   90.00
#
_symmetry.space_group_name_H-M   'P 1'
#
loop_
_entity.id
_entity.type
_entity.pdbx_description
1 polymer ?
#
loop_
_entity_poly.entity_id
_entity_poly.type
_entity_poly.pdbx_seq_one_letter_code
_entity_poly.pdbx_strand_id
1 'polypeptide(L)'
;MTTETDRPPVEDVIKDMGDDALAETALEIRAEGKRLLDLADHAEFELVNRMKARGATKLDTEHWTGALTPGDWSHVLNDEKMMKLRNLVSEEDWGRARVHPPAPAPGWDKRVLNELGKLGGEVKALIEGATISERGRPKLKLERKKGA
;
A
#
# COMPACT_ATOMS: atom_id res chain seq x y z
N MET A 1 28.02 -22.91 -37.49
CA MET A 1 26.62 -23.26 -37.15
C MET A 1 26.65 -23.96 -35.81
N THR A 2 26.26 -23.28 -34.72
CA THR A 2 26.14 -23.90 -33.39
C THR A 2 24.65 -24.09 -33.14
N THR A 3 24.24 -25.34 -32.98
CA THR A 3 22.86 -25.75 -32.74
C THR A 3 22.37 -25.17 -31.42
N GLU A 4 21.36 -24.29 -31.48
CA GLU A 4 20.53 -23.98 -30.32
C GLU A 4 19.98 -25.31 -29.79
N THR A 5 20.38 -25.67 -28.59
CA THR A 5 19.81 -26.82 -27.91
C THR A 5 18.46 -26.34 -27.41
N ASP A 6 17.40 -26.77 -28.09
CA ASP A 6 16.01 -26.46 -27.76
C ASP A 6 15.77 -26.92 -26.32
N ARG A 7 15.81 -25.99 -25.37
CA ARG A 7 15.54 -26.32 -23.97
C ARG A 7 14.07 -26.69 -23.89
N PRO A 8 13.72 -27.83 -23.28
CA PRO A 8 12.32 -28.22 -23.15
C PRO A 8 11.53 -27.10 -22.46
N PRO A 9 10.26 -26.90 -22.86
CA PRO A 9 9.38 -25.95 -22.19
C PRO A 9 9.37 -26.18 -20.67
N VAL A 10 9.31 -25.11 -19.89
CA VAL A 10 9.33 -25.19 -18.41
C VAL A 10 8.17 -26.06 -17.91
N GLU A 11 7.05 -26.04 -18.63
CA GLU A 11 5.87 -26.85 -18.35
C GLU A 11 6.11 -28.36 -18.50
N ASP A 12 7.02 -28.78 -19.38
CA ASP A 12 7.33 -30.19 -19.59
C ASP A 12 8.34 -30.69 -18.55
N VAL A 13 9.26 -29.82 -18.10
CA VAL A 13 10.14 -30.11 -16.97
C VAL A 13 9.35 -30.29 -15.67
N ILE A 14 8.35 -29.45 -15.42
CA ILE A 14 7.51 -29.52 -14.20
C ILE A 14 6.71 -30.82 -14.15
N LYS A 15 6.19 -31.33 -15.28
CA LYS A 15 5.38 -32.57 -15.32
C LYS A 15 6.15 -33.81 -14.89
N ASP A 16 7.46 -33.83 -15.13
CA ASP A 16 8.32 -34.99 -14.88
C ASP A 16 8.96 -34.97 -13.48
N MET A 17 8.66 -33.96 -12.66
CA MET A 17 9.18 -33.83 -11.30
C MET A 17 8.37 -34.65 -10.29
N GLY A 18 9.05 -35.24 -9.31
CA GLY A 18 8.39 -35.86 -8.16
C GLY A 18 7.81 -34.83 -7.19
N ASP A 19 6.89 -35.26 -6.33
CA ASP A 19 6.11 -34.39 -5.43
C ASP A 19 6.96 -33.46 -4.54
N ASP A 20 8.05 -33.99 -3.96
CA ASP A 20 8.96 -33.19 -3.12
C ASP A 20 9.68 -32.09 -3.92
N ALA A 21 10.16 -32.44 -5.11
CA ALA A 21 10.83 -31.49 -6.01
C ALA A 21 9.85 -30.42 -6.52
N LEU A 22 8.60 -30.78 -6.76
CA LEU A 22 7.52 -29.85 -7.10
C LEU A 22 7.25 -28.87 -5.95
N ALA A 23 7.19 -29.35 -4.71
CA ALA A 23 6.96 -28.52 -3.54
C ALA A 23 8.10 -27.51 -3.32
N GLU A 24 9.36 -27.95 -3.41
CA GLU A 24 10.53 -27.08 -3.31
C GLU A 24 10.54 -26.01 -4.42
N THR A 25 10.34 -26.43 -5.67
CA THR A 25 10.28 -25.52 -6.82
C THR A 25 9.18 -24.47 -6.67
N ALA A 26 8.02 -24.85 -6.16
CA ALA A 26 6.92 -23.90 -5.92
C ALA A 26 7.28 -22.84 -4.86
N LEU A 27 8.02 -23.22 -3.81
CA LEU A 27 8.48 -22.28 -2.78
C LEU A 27 9.54 -21.32 -3.35
N GLU A 28 10.50 -21.84 -4.12
CA GLU A 28 11.55 -21.05 -4.75
C GLU A 28 10.99 -20.04 -5.74
N ILE A 29 10.07 -20.46 -6.63
CA ILE A 29 9.43 -19.55 -7.59
C ILE A 29 8.63 -18.46 -6.87
N ARG A 30 7.96 -18.78 -5.76
CA ARG A 30 7.24 -17.77 -4.96
C ARG A 30 8.21 -16.78 -4.31
N ALA A 31 9.32 -17.26 -3.76
CA ALA A 31 10.32 -16.42 -3.14
C ALA A 31 10.97 -15.49 -4.17
N GLU A 32 11.33 -16.03 -5.33
CA GLU A 32 11.92 -15.26 -6.43
C GLU A 32 10.91 -14.28 -7.03
N GLY A 33 9.66 -14.71 -7.22
CA GLY A 33 8.57 -13.86 -7.66
C GLY A 33 8.36 -12.67 -6.73
N LYS A 34 8.39 -12.89 -5.40
CA LYS A 34 8.36 -11.81 -4.42
C LYS A 34 9.56 -10.86 -4.59
N ARG A 35 10.78 -11.40 -4.71
CA ARG A 35 11.99 -10.60 -4.91
C ARG A 35 11.91 -9.72 -6.15
N LEU A 36 11.40 -10.25 -7.26
CA LEU A 36 11.24 -9.52 -8.52
C LEU A 36 10.18 -8.41 -8.41
N LEU A 37 9.07 -8.66 -7.71
CA LEU A 37 8.06 -7.64 -7.43
C LEU A 37 8.63 -6.52 -6.55
N ASP A 38 9.36 -6.86 -5.49
CA ASP A 38 10.02 -5.89 -4.60
C ASP A 38 11.03 -5.02 -5.39
N LEU A 39 11.78 -5.61 -6.33
CA LEU A 39 12.70 -4.89 -7.21
C LEU A 39 11.97 -3.96 -8.18
N ALA A 40 10.84 -4.40 -8.74
CA ALA A 40 10.02 -3.58 -9.62
C ALA A 40 9.45 -2.37 -8.87
N ASP A 41 8.92 -2.59 -7.66
CA ASP A 41 8.41 -1.54 -6.78
C ASP A 41 9.51 -0.53 -6.41
N HIS A 42 10.73 -1.01 -6.15
CA HIS A 42 11.88 -0.15 -5.88
C HIS A 42 12.28 0.69 -7.11
N ALA A 43 12.27 0.11 -8.31
CA ALA A 43 12.57 0.84 -9.54
C ALA A 43 11.51 1.94 -9.81
N GLU A 44 10.23 1.63 -9.65
CA GLU A 44 9.17 2.65 -9.72
C GLU A 44 9.36 3.71 -8.64
N PHE A 45 9.75 3.30 -7.42
CA PHE A 45 10.02 4.21 -6.32
C PHE A 45 11.08 5.25 -6.68
N GLU A 46 12.21 4.81 -7.22
CA GLU A 46 13.29 5.69 -7.63
C GLU A 46 12.88 6.63 -8.76
N LEU A 47 12.10 6.14 -9.73
CA LEU A 47 11.61 6.95 -10.83
C LEU A 47 10.70 8.09 -10.34
N VAL A 48 9.74 7.80 -9.46
CA VAL A 48 8.87 8.81 -8.83
C VAL A 48 9.69 9.85 -8.08
N ASN A 49 10.69 9.42 -7.31
CA ASN A 49 11.54 10.35 -6.54
C ASN A 49 12.34 11.28 -7.46
N ARG A 50 12.93 10.74 -8.54
CA ARG A 50 13.66 11.56 -9.53
C ARG A 50 12.74 12.54 -10.25
N MET A 51 11.49 12.16 -10.54
CA MET A 51 10.51 13.08 -11.13
C MET A 51 10.15 14.20 -10.15
N LYS A 52 9.87 13.86 -8.89
CA LYS A 52 9.61 14.86 -7.82
C LYS A 52 10.78 15.82 -7.63
N ALA A 53 12.02 15.32 -7.56
CA ALA A 53 13.22 16.14 -7.41
C ALA A 53 13.40 17.13 -8.56
N ARG A 54 12.91 16.79 -9.76
CA ARG A 54 12.90 17.65 -10.95
C ARG A 54 11.65 18.54 -11.06
N GLY A 55 10.70 18.44 -10.13
CA GLY A 55 9.40 19.12 -10.21
C GLY A 55 8.51 18.62 -11.36
N ALA A 56 8.81 17.45 -11.93
CA ALA A 56 8.11 16.91 -13.09
C ALA A 56 6.86 16.12 -12.68
N THR A 57 5.73 16.40 -13.31
CA THR A 57 4.47 15.63 -13.16
C THR A 57 4.20 14.71 -14.36
N LYS A 58 4.96 14.87 -15.44
CA LYS A 58 4.91 14.06 -16.66
C LYS A 58 6.29 13.50 -16.97
N LEU A 59 6.32 12.27 -17.48
CA LEU A 59 7.49 11.60 -18.00
C LEU A 59 7.32 11.47 -19.51
N ASP A 60 8.34 11.85 -20.27
CA ASP A 60 8.40 11.62 -21.70
C ASP A 60 9.83 11.21 -22.06
N THR A 61 9.99 9.98 -22.53
CA THR A 61 11.27 9.36 -22.91
C THR A 61 11.15 8.79 -24.32
N GLU A 62 12.21 8.20 -24.86
CA GLU A 62 12.19 7.61 -26.20
C GLU A 62 11.07 6.59 -26.39
N HIS A 63 10.87 5.69 -25.42
CA HIS A 63 9.93 4.57 -25.54
C HIS A 63 8.71 4.67 -24.62
N TRP A 64 8.74 5.55 -23.62
CA TRP A 64 7.74 5.61 -22.56
C TRP A 64 7.19 7.01 -22.36
N THR A 65 5.90 7.09 -22.08
CA THR A 65 5.24 8.24 -21.48
C THR A 65 4.74 7.87 -20.08
N GLY A 66 4.58 8.87 -19.22
CA GLY A 66 3.95 8.65 -17.93
C GLY A 66 3.47 9.92 -17.25
N ALA A 67 2.62 9.73 -16.24
CA ALA A 67 2.09 10.82 -15.43
C ALA A 67 2.04 10.43 -13.96
N LEU A 68 2.47 11.36 -13.10
CA LEU A 68 2.29 11.25 -11.66
C LEU A 68 0.87 11.68 -11.30
N THR A 69 0.09 10.75 -10.76
CA THR A 69 -1.18 11.07 -10.13
C THR A 69 -0.97 11.25 -8.63
N PRO A 70 -1.61 12.23 -7.99
CA PRO A 70 -1.61 12.32 -6.53
C PRO A 70 -2.01 10.98 -5.90
N GLY A 71 -1.36 10.63 -4.79
CA GLY A 71 -1.77 9.45 -4.03
C GLY A 71 -3.14 9.67 -3.38
N ASP A 72 -3.76 8.56 -2.99
CA ASP A 72 -5.05 8.56 -2.31
C ASP A 72 -4.94 9.28 -0.95
N TRP A 73 -6.02 9.88 -0.50
CA TRP A 73 -6.06 10.45 0.84
C TRP A 73 -6.04 9.34 1.89
N SER A 74 -5.17 9.51 2.88
CA SER A 74 -5.14 8.70 4.09
C SER A 74 -5.52 9.57 5.27
N HIS A 75 -6.37 9.03 6.13
CA HIS A 75 -6.84 9.70 7.33
C HIS A 75 -6.35 8.92 8.54
N VAL A 76 -5.44 9.52 9.29
CA VAL A 76 -4.85 8.96 10.51
C VAL A 76 -5.30 9.82 11.68
N LEU A 77 -5.57 9.18 12.82
CA LEU A 77 -5.96 9.90 14.02
C LEU A 77 -4.73 10.22 14.87
N ASN A 78 -4.63 11.47 15.30
CA ASN A 78 -3.65 11.88 16.30
C ASN A 78 -4.08 11.36 17.67
N ASP A 79 -3.39 10.35 18.19
CA ASP A 79 -3.77 9.68 19.44
C ASP A 79 -3.79 10.65 20.63
N GLU A 80 -2.79 11.53 20.76
CA GLU A 80 -2.70 12.51 21.85
C GLU A 80 -3.90 13.46 21.89
N LYS A 81 -4.35 13.95 20.73
CA LYS A 81 -5.54 14.79 20.63
C LYS A 81 -6.81 13.98 20.92
N MET A 82 -6.90 12.77 20.38
CA MET A 82 -8.06 11.89 20.56
C MET A 82 -8.26 11.46 22.01
N MET A 83 -7.20 11.41 22.82
CA MET A 83 -7.31 11.09 24.26
C MET A 83 -8.21 12.06 25.04
N LYS A 84 -8.39 13.30 24.55
CA LYS A 84 -9.31 14.28 25.16
C LYS A 84 -10.78 13.89 25.01
N LEU A 85 -11.11 13.00 24.07
CA LEU A 85 -12.47 12.51 23.86
C LEU A 85 -13.03 11.84 25.12
N ARG A 86 -12.17 11.23 25.95
CA ARG A 86 -12.54 10.60 27.22
C ARG A 86 -13.34 11.53 28.15
N ASN A 87 -13.08 12.84 28.10
CA ASN A 87 -13.74 13.81 28.96
C ASN A 87 -15.09 14.30 28.41
N LEU A 88 -15.42 13.94 27.16
CA LEU A 88 -16.59 14.44 26.44
C LEU A 88 -17.64 13.37 26.19
N VAL A 89 -17.33 12.10 26.47
CA VAL A 89 -18.23 10.96 26.26
C VAL A 89 -18.35 10.12 27.53
N SER A 90 -19.38 9.28 27.59
CA SER A 90 -19.55 8.34 28.70
C SER A 90 -18.40 7.33 28.78
N GLU A 91 -18.15 6.74 29.95
CA GLU A 91 -17.13 5.68 30.08
C GLU A 91 -17.42 4.47 29.19
N GLU A 92 -18.70 4.17 28.96
CA GLU A 92 -19.15 3.10 28.06
C GLU A 92 -18.77 3.41 26.60
N ASP A 93 -19.08 4.62 26.12
CA ASP A 93 -18.72 5.04 24.76
C ASP A 93 -17.21 5.15 24.57
N TRP A 94 -16.50 5.58 25.61
CA TRP A 94 -15.03 5.61 25.63
C TRP A 94 -14.43 4.21 25.46
N GLY A 95 -14.92 3.21 26.20
CA GLY A 95 -14.47 1.82 26.09
C GLY A 95 -14.78 1.19 24.74
N ARG A 96 -15.84 1.65 24.06
CA ARG A 96 -16.19 1.22 22.70
C ARG A 96 -15.37 1.93 21.62
N ALA A 97 -15.05 3.21 21.82
CA ALA A 97 -14.31 4.02 20.86
C ALA A 97 -12.81 3.66 20.85
N ARG A 98 -12.24 3.40 22.03
CA ARG A 98 -10.85 2.99 22.19
C ARG A 98 -10.78 1.49 22.44
N VAL A 99 -10.58 0.74 21.36
CA VAL A 99 -10.43 -0.72 21.42
C VAL A 99 -9.10 -1.02 22.08
N HIS A 100 -9.15 -1.66 23.25
CA HIS A 100 -8.00 -2.28 23.90
C HIS A 100 -7.99 -3.76 23.51
N PRO A 101 -7.21 -4.17 22.50
CA PRO A 101 -7.16 -5.57 22.10
C PRO A 101 -6.10 -6.32 22.93
N PRO A 102 -6.03 -7.67 22.88
CA PRO A 102 -4.73 -8.32 22.83
C PRO A 102 -4.04 -7.94 21.49
N ALA A 103 -2.72 -7.70 21.52
CA ALA A 103 -1.89 -7.04 20.49
C ALA A 103 -2.32 -7.16 19.00
N PRO A 104 -2.11 -6.09 18.19
CA PRO A 104 -1.26 -4.93 18.44
C PRO A 104 -2.00 -3.72 19.04
N ALA A 105 -1.24 -2.68 19.40
CA ALA A 105 -1.56 -1.49 20.20
C ALA A 105 -3.03 -0.99 20.20
N PRO A 106 -3.49 -0.37 21.31
CA PRO A 106 -4.84 0.19 21.40
C PRO A 106 -5.19 1.01 20.16
N GLY A 107 -6.34 0.70 19.56
CA GLY A 107 -6.79 1.27 18.31
C GLY A 107 -8.10 2.03 18.47
N TRP A 108 -8.42 2.86 17.48
CA TRP A 108 -9.67 3.61 17.44
C TRP A 108 -10.70 2.89 16.56
N ASP A 109 -11.86 2.57 17.11
CA ASP A 109 -12.98 2.03 16.32
C ASP A 109 -13.63 3.16 15.51
N LYS A 110 -13.31 3.19 14.21
CA LYS A 110 -13.83 4.20 13.28
C LYS A 110 -15.36 4.19 13.16
N ARG A 111 -16.01 3.04 13.34
CA ARG A 111 -17.47 2.95 13.32
C ARG A 111 -18.06 3.66 14.52
N VAL A 112 -17.52 3.41 15.71
CA VAL A 112 -17.97 4.07 16.94
C VAL A 112 -17.68 5.57 16.88
N LEU A 113 -16.51 5.99 16.40
CA LEU A 113 -16.19 7.41 16.22
C LEU A 113 -17.15 8.11 15.24
N ASN A 114 -17.56 7.44 14.17
CA ASN A 114 -18.55 8.01 13.23
C ASN A 114 -19.92 8.20 13.91
N GLU A 115 -20.37 7.25 14.73
CA GLU A 115 -21.62 7.40 15.48
C GLU A 115 -21.52 8.54 16.52
N LEU A 116 -20.40 8.65 17.24
CA LEU A 116 -20.16 9.75 18.18
C LEU A 116 -20.09 11.10 17.45
N GLY A 117 -19.47 11.16 16.27
CA GLY A 117 -19.42 12.36 15.45
C GLY A 117 -20.79 12.86 14.98
N LYS A 118 -21.80 11.99 14.87
CA LYS A 118 -23.17 12.38 14.52
C LYS A 118 -23.88 13.15 15.64
N LEU A 119 -23.43 13.00 16.89
CA LEU A 119 -23.97 13.77 18.03
C LEU A 119 -23.67 15.27 17.89
N GLY A 120 -22.67 15.64 17.09
CA GLY A 120 -22.30 17.03 16.82
C GLY A 120 -21.51 17.67 17.96
N GLY A 121 -21.48 19.01 17.97
CA GLY A 121 -20.85 19.80 19.03
C GLY A 121 -19.34 19.56 19.19
N GLU A 122 -18.88 19.62 20.43
CA GLU A 122 -17.46 19.51 20.79
C GLU A 122 -16.87 18.13 20.46
N VAL A 123 -17.68 17.06 20.54
CA VAL A 123 -17.27 15.69 20.19
C VAL A 123 -16.87 15.60 18.72
N LYS A 124 -17.73 16.12 17.82
CA LYS A 124 -17.44 16.14 16.38
C LYS A 124 -16.23 17.00 16.06
N ALA A 125 -16.15 18.20 16.63
CA ALA A 125 -15.03 19.13 16.41
C ALA A 125 -13.69 18.52 16.86
N LEU A 126 -13.69 17.76 17.97
CA LEU A 126 -12.49 17.07 18.46
C LEU A 126 -12.05 15.97 17.50
N ILE A 127 -12.97 15.10 17.06
CA ILE A 127 -12.66 13.98 16.15
C ILE A 127 -12.11 14.50 14.81
N GLU A 128 -12.76 15.53 14.25
CA GLU A 128 -12.30 16.15 13.01
C GLU A 128 -10.95 16.86 13.19
N GLY A 129 -10.76 17.62 14.27
CA GLY A 129 -9.51 18.32 14.57
C GLY A 129 -8.34 17.40 14.96
N ALA A 130 -8.63 16.16 15.34
CA ALA A 130 -7.64 15.11 15.57
C ALA A 130 -7.36 14.26 14.32
N THR A 131 -8.18 14.38 13.26
CA THR A 131 -7.96 13.68 12.00
C THR A 131 -6.89 14.38 11.17
N ILE A 132 -5.74 13.72 11.03
CA ILE A 132 -4.67 14.13 10.13
C ILE A 132 -4.95 13.52 8.76
N SER A 133 -5.13 14.38 7.76
CA SER A 133 -5.33 13.97 6.37
C SER A 133 -4.03 14.16 5.59
N GLU A 134 -3.40 13.06 5.20
CA GLU A 134 -2.17 13.06 4.42
C GLU A 134 -2.44 12.44 3.05
N ARG A 135 -1.89 13.06 2.00
CA ARG A 135 -1.87 12.40 0.70
C ARG A 135 -0.84 11.28 0.73
N GLY A 136 -1.29 10.10 0.33
CA GLY A 136 -0.42 8.99 0.05
C GLY A 136 0.59 9.31 -1.04
N ARG A 137 1.50 8.37 -1.25
CA ARG A 137 2.54 8.51 -2.25
C ARG A 137 1.92 8.67 -3.66
N PRO A 138 2.42 9.63 -4.48
CA PRO A 138 2.01 9.72 -5.87
C PRO A 138 2.26 8.40 -6.60
N LYS A 139 1.30 8.02 -7.44
CA LYS A 139 1.36 6.82 -8.27
C LYS A 139 1.82 7.22 -9.66
N LEU A 140 2.67 6.40 -10.27
CA LEU A 140 3.12 6.63 -11.65
C LEU A 140 2.29 5.75 -12.59
N LYS A 141 1.63 6.38 -13.56
CA LYS A 141 1.04 5.66 -14.70
C LYS A 141 2.04 5.68 -15.84
N LEU A 142 2.51 4.51 -16.28
CA LEU A 142 3.42 4.34 -17.41
C LEU A 142 2.70 3.72 -18.60
N GLU A 143 2.98 4.27 -19.79
CA GLU A 143 2.49 3.74 -21.06
C GLU A 143 3.64 3.67 -22.05
N ARG A 144 3.72 2.56 -22.78
CA ARG A 144 4.71 2.40 -23.85
C ARG A 144 4.18 3.06 -25.12
N LYS A 145 5.02 3.83 -25.81
CA LYS A 145 4.67 4.47 -27.08
C LYS A 145 4.46 3.40 -28.15
N LYS A 146 3.38 3.52 -28.93
CA LYS A 146 3.12 2.63 -30.08
C LYS A 146 4.10 3.00 -31.21
N GLY A 147 4.90 2.02 -31.66
CA GLY A 147 5.81 2.18 -32.80
C GLY A 147 7.29 2.37 -32.47
N ALA A 148 7.72 2.06 -31.24
CA ALA A 148 9.13 1.95 -30.85
C ALA A 148 9.61 0.49 -30.84
#